data_AF-A0AAU7KTM3-F1
#
_entry.id   AF-A0AAU7KTM3-F1
#
_cell.length_a   1.000
_cell.length_b   1.000
_cell.length_c   1.000
_cell.angle_alpha   90.00
_cell.angle_beta   90.00
_cell.angle_gamma   90.00
#
_symmetry.space_group_name_H-M   'P 1'
#
loop_
_entity.id
_entity.type
_entity.pdbx_description
1 polymer ?
#
loop_
_entity_poly.entity_id
_entity_poly.type
_entity_poly.pdbx_seq_one_letter_code
_entity_poly.pdbx_strand_id
1 'polypeptide(L)'
;MLEHDHLSRFLSHRHSLCQPLYQSLRHPLRKPLIVALSALAVSSFGVSSMAAAEGTPPAQVFDLTTWKLTLPMDADGDDDVDEISVGELQSYQHPDYYYLNDNNHLVFVTPNSAFTTPNSSNARTELRQMLAGADDAFGPKAPEQNFALASHPEADRYAQIGGYLNATLRVDHVAERTDKPDRAAAYSVVIGQIHAGKDEAVLAQDNGFGHGNEPLKIYYKKFPDHETGSVFWNYERNLEKDDPERIDISHAVWGNDWSGSEDPGEAGIALGESFRYRVEVKDDVMHLTFASDGHPTRTFEQNLADNVGPDGVVDEADHPHGYAGDWMYFKAGSYNQCNTKPESGACLGTGVWETDLQHGDYAQVVFSELDSGPVE
;
A
#
# COMPACT_ATOMS: atom_id res chain seq x y z
N MET A 1 -22.28 52.20 -37.40
CA MET A 1 -23.74 52.36 -37.40
C MET A 1 -24.29 51.11 -36.74
N LEU A 2 -24.83 51.29 -35.52
CA LEU A 2 -25.54 50.26 -34.75
C LEU A 2 -26.93 50.02 -35.38
N GLU A 3 -27.52 48.85 -35.07
CA GLU A 3 -28.95 48.40 -35.11
C GLU A 3 -29.00 46.96 -35.63
N HIS A 4 -29.84 45.99 -35.21
CA HIS A 4 -31.03 45.82 -34.36
C HIS A 4 -31.05 44.32 -33.90
N ASP A 5 -31.70 43.84 -32.84
CA ASP A 5 -33.15 43.64 -32.56
C ASP A 5 -33.27 43.21 -31.07
N HIS A 6 -34.10 43.75 -30.16
CA HIS A 6 -35.58 43.75 -30.00
C HIS A 6 -36.23 42.35 -30.01
N LEU A 7 -37.23 41.95 -29.21
CA LEU A 7 -37.88 42.33 -27.93
C LEU A 7 -39.10 41.37 -27.80
N SER A 8 -39.42 40.80 -26.63
CA SER A 8 -40.81 40.58 -26.13
C SER A 8 -40.83 39.91 -24.74
N ARG A 9 -41.19 40.61 -23.65
CA ARG A 9 -42.53 41.01 -23.12
C ARG A 9 -43.17 39.90 -22.25
N PHE A 10 -43.19 40.04 -20.91
CA PHE A 10 -44.25 40.63 -20.01
C PHE A 10 -45.26 39.56 -19.51
N LEU A 11 -45.86 39.51 -18.31
CA LEU A 11 -46.18 40.35 -17.13
C LEU A 11 -46.44 39.37 -15.94
N SER A 12 -46.33 39.68 -14.64
CA SER A 12 -47.19 40.55 -13.81
C SER A 12 -46.69 40.43 -12.34
N HIS A 13 -46.25 41.48 -11.62
CA HIS A 13 -47.02 42.41 -10.75
C HIS A 13 -47.79 41.71 -9.60
N ARG A 14 -47.73 42.09 -8.30
CA ARG A 14 -47.58 43.42 -7.64
C ARG A 14 -47.28 43.29 -6.12
N HIS A 15 -46.51 44.27 -5.61
CA HIS A 15 -46.56 45.08 -4.36
C HIS A 15 -47.23 44.56 -3.06
N SER A 16 -46.95 45.06 -1.85
CA SER A 16 -45.85 45.78 -1.17
C SER A 16 -46.37 46.14 0.25
N LEU A 17 -45.55 45.90 1.27
CA LEU A 17 -45.35 46.68 2.51
C LEU A 17 -46.41 46.79 3.66
N CYS A 18 -45.82 46.62 4.86
CA CYS A 18 -45.98 47.37 6.13
C CYS A 18 -47.05 46.99 7.19
N GLN A 19 -46.50 46.46 8.29
CA GLN A 19 -46.84 46.52 9.74
C GLN A 19 -47.22 47.95 10.28
N PRO A 20 -47.47 48.19 11.61
CA PRO A 20 -47.94 47.39 12.77
C PRO A 20 -48.97 48.17 13.68
N LEU A 21 -49.10 47.77 14.97
CA LEU A 21 -49.65 48.46 16.20
C LEU A 21 -50.97 47.86 16.74
N TYR A 22 -51.32 47.78 18.04
CA TYR A 22 -50.68 47.78 19.37
C TYR A 22 -51.80 47.48 20.42
N GLN A 23 -51.46 47.02 21.64
CA GLN A 23 -52.29 46.98 22.90
C GLN A 23 -53.54 46.07 22.96
N SER A 24 -54.00 45.49 24.08
CA SER A 24 -53.59 45.25 25.48
C SER A 24 -54.79 44.53 26.15
N LEU A 25 -54.61 43.51 27.00
CA LEU A 25 -55.36 43.29 28.27
C LEU A 25 -54.89 42.02 29.02
N ARG A 26 -55.01 42.06 30.36
CA ARG A 26 -54.33 41.21 31.36
C ARG A 26 -55.21 40.05 31.91
N HIS A 27 -54.53 38.94 32.25
CA HIS A 27 -54.69 37.98 33.38
C HIS A 27 -55.98 37.12 33.56
N PRO A 28 -55.96 36.04 34.39
CA PRO A 28 -54.98 34.96 34.53
C PRO A 28 -55.65 33.56 34.67
N LEU A 29 -54.97 32.45 34.37
CA LEU A 29 -55.38 31.13 34.88
C LEU A 29 -54.16 30.36 35.40
N ARG A 30 -54.12 30.24 36.74
CA ARG A 30 -53.22 29.36 37.49
C ARG A 30 -53.52 27.91 37.14
N LYS A 31 -52.50 27.12 36.77
CA LYS A 31 -52.50 25.66 36.89
C LYS A 31 -51.10 25.17 37.28
N PRO A 32 -51.02 24.05 38.02
CA PRO A 32 -49.93 23.76 38.94
C PRO A 32 -48.68 23.25 38.24
N LEU A 33 -47.54 23.54 38.85
CA LEU A 33 -46.22 23.00 38.52
C LEU A 33 -46.23 21.49 38.81
N ILE A 34 -46.38 20.66 37.77
CA ILE A 34 -46.02 19.25 37.83
C ILE A 34 -44.54 19.19 37.49
N VAL A 35 -43.69 18.99 38.50
CA VAL A 35 -42.29 18.60 38.30
C VAL A 35 -42.32 17.14 37.85
N ALA A 36 -42.33 16.94 36.53
CA ALA A 36 -42.00 15.64 35.96
C ALA A 36 -40.50 15.43 36.14
N LEU A 37 -40.13 14.56 37.06
CA LEU A 37 -38.77 14.08 37.21
C LEU A 37 -38.49 13.14 36.03
N SER A 38 -38.01 13.71 34.93
CA SER A 38 -37.52 12.95 33.79
C SER A 38 -36.27 12.18 34.26
N ALA A 39 -36.42 10.89 34.54
CA ALA A 39 -35.29 10.00 34.68
C ALA A 39 -34.60 9.94 33.31
N LEU A 40 -33.51 10.69 33.18
CA LEU A 40 -32.61 10.63 32.04
C LEU A 40 -31.97 9.24 32.09
N ALA A 41 -32.48 8.31 31.27
CA ALA A 41 -31.77 7.07 31.00
C ALA A 41 -30.51 7.44 30.24
N VAL A 42 -29.41 7.58 30.98
CA VAL A 42 -28.06 7.64 30.40
C VAL A 42 -27.83 6.25 29.83
N SER A 43 -28.12 6.08 28.55
CA SER A 43 -27.57 5.00 27.74
C SER A 43 -26.05 5.21 27.74
N SER A 44 -25.37 4.50 28.65
CA SER A 44 -23.93 4.32 28.61
C SER A 44 -23.60 3.69 27.27
N PHE A 45 -23.11 4.51 26.34
CA PHE A 45 -22.32 4.02 25.22
C PHE A 45 -21.17 3.25 25.83
N GLY A 46 -21.20 1.92 25.69
CA GLY A 46 -20.07 1.10 25.98
C GLY A 46 -18.94 1.56 25.07
N VAL A 47 -17.92 2.18 25.66
CA VAL A 47 -16.62 2.26 25.02
C VAL A 47 -16.19 0.81 24.91
N SER A 48 -16.27 0.24 23.70
CA SER A 48 -15.57 -1.01 23.41
C SER A 48 -14.09 -0.71 23.60
N SER A 49 -13.55 -1.04 24.77
CA SER A 49 -12.12 -1.22 24.89
C SER A 49 -11.75 -2.28 23.87
N MET A 50 -10.94 -1.94 22.87
CA MET A 50 -10.25 -2.97 22.09
C MET A 50 -9.45 -3.79 23.11
N ALA A 51 -9.95 -4.97 23.42
CA ALA A 51 -9.14 -5.95 24.11
C ALA A 51 -7.97 -6.22 23.15
N ALA A 52 -6.76 -5.86 23.56
CA ALA A 52 -5.56 -6.34 22.90
C ALA A 52 -5.73 -7.85 22.74
N ALA A 53 -5.70 -8.34 21.50
CA ALA A 53 -5.78 -9.77 21.26
C ALA A 53 -4.72 -10.45 22.16
N GLU A 54 -5.12 -11.46 22.93
CA GLU A 54 -4.17 -12.22 23.73
C GLU A 54 -3.38 -13.13 22.78
N GLY A 55 -2.12 -12.76 22.50
CA GLY A 55 -1.23 -13.49 21.61
C GLY A 55 0.18 -12.91 21.66
N THR A 56 1.15 -13.65 21.13
CA THR A 56 2.55 -13.21 21.06
C THR A 56 2.70 -12.20 19.92
N PRO A 57 3.10 -10.94 20.18
CA PRO A 57 3.39 -9.99 19.11
C PRO A 57 4.43 -10.53 18.14
N PRO A 58 4.26 -10.33 16.81
CA PRO A 58 5.23 -10.76 15.80
C PRO A 58 6.70 -10.40 16.08
N ALA A 59 6.96 -9.23 16.66
CA ALA A 59 8.31 -8.78 17.00
C ALA A 59 9.03 -9.63 18.07
N GLN A 60 8.34 -10.57 18.74
CA GLN A 60 8.99 -11.54 19.63
C GLN A 60 9.61 -12.73 18.88
N VAL A 61 9.27 -12.91 17.60
CA VAL A 61 9.77 -14.01 16.74
C VAL A 61 10.61 -13.48 15.58
N PHE A 62 10.23 -12.33 15.01
CA PHE A 62 10.92 -11.67 13.92
C PHE A 62 11.67 -10.44 14.45
N ASP A 63 12.87 -10.17 13.93
CA ASP A 63 13.53 -8.90 14.18
C ASP A 63 12.83 -7.79 13.39
N LEU A 64 12.03 -7.00 14.10
CA LEU A 64 11.26 -5.90 13.56
C LEU A 64 11.76 -4.54 14.06
N THR A 65 13.00 -4.49 14.56
CA THR A 65 13.58 -3.28 15.16
C THR A 65 13.88 -2.17 14.16
N THR A 66 13.84 -2.48 12.87
CA THR A 66 14.04 -1.53 11.76
C THR A 66 12.83 -1.47 10.84
N TRP A 67 11.61 -1.68 11.36
CA TRP A 67 10.39 -1.71 10.55
C TRP A 67 9.27 -0.93 11.23
N LYS A 68 8.52 -0.16 10.43
CA LYS A 68 7.18 0.31 10.80
C LYS A 68 6.12 -0.45 10.00
N LEU A 69 4.87 -0.42 10.43
CA LEU A 69 3.76 -1.11 9.76
C LEU A 69 2.70 -0.12 9.31
N THR A 70 2.18 -0.29 8.10
CA THR A 70 0.93 0.36 7.65
C THR A 70 -0.18 -0.68 7.63
N LEU A 71 -1.36 -0.34 8.16
CA LEU A 71 -2.54 -1.20 8.19
C LEU A 71 -3.65 -0.70 7.25
N PRO A 72 -4.55 -1.58 6.79
CA PRO A 72 -5.63 -1.23 5.87
C PRO A 72 -6.88 -0.77 6.65
N MET A 73 -6.72 0.16 7.59
CA MET A 73 -7.79 0.63 8.48
C MET A 73 -7.49 2.03 9.00
N ASP A 74 -8.53 2.65 9.56
CA ASP A 74 -8.50 3.94 10.24
C ASP A 74 -9.23 3.73 11.58
N ALA A 75 -8.49 3.34 12.62
CA ALA A 75 -9.09 3.04 13.92
C ALA A 75 -9.29 4.28 14.78
N ASP A 76 -8.46 5.31 14.59
CA ASP A 76 -8.52 6.55 15.36
C ASP A 76 -9.45 7.62 14.75
N GLY A 77 -9.92 7.39 13.51
CA GLY A 77 -10.94 8.17 12.83
C GLY A 77 -10.41 9.48 12.25
N ASP A 78 -9.15 9.50 11.81
CA ASP A 78 -8.48 10.68 11.26
C ASP A 78 -8.53 10.77 9.72
N ASP A 79 -9.22 9.84 9.07
CA ASP A 79 -9.35 9.68 7.61
C ASP A 79 -8.01 9.31 6.90
N ASP A 80 -7.00 8.81 7.62
CA ASP A 80 -5.77 8.22 7.07
C ASP A 80 -5.63 6.73 7.46
N VAL A 81 -4.64 6.06 6.88
CA VAL A 81 -4.30 4.69 7.30
C VAL A 81 -3.55 4.69 8.63
N ASP A 82 -3.89 3.75 9.50
CA ASP A 82 -3.15 3.52 10.72
C ASP A 82 -1.69 3.11 10.39
N GLU A 83 -0.73 3.86 10.94
CA GLU A 83 0.68 3.50 10.96
C GLU A 83 1.13 3.17 12.37
N ILE A 84 1.78 2.00 12.54
CA ILE A 84 2.38 1.58 13.80
C ILE A 84 3.87 1.88 13.73
N SER A 85 4.35 2.76 14.62
CA SER A 85 5.75 3.15 14.68
C SER A 85 6.66 1.96 15.02
N VAL A 86 7.97 2.10 14.76
CA VAL A 86 8.96 1.06 15.08
C VAL A 86 8.90 0.63 16.54
N GLY A 87 8.76 1.60 17.46
CA GLY A 87 8.68 1.32 18.90
C GLY A 87 7.39 0.59 19.29
N GLU A 88 6.25 1.01 18.75
CA GLU A 88 4.95 0.39 19.05
C GLU A 88 4.85 -1.03 18.46
N LEU A 89 5.42 -1.23 17.26
CA LEU A 89 5.41 -2.50 16.55
C LEU A 89 6.00 -3.65 17.38
N GLN A 90 6.94 -3.34 18.28
CA GLN A 90 7.58 -4.32 19.16
C GLN A 90 6.60 -5.05 20.11
N SER A 91 5.42 -4.48 20.32
CA SER A 91 4.36 -5.04 21.16
C SER A 91 3.01 -5.17 20.44
N TYR A 92 2.97 -4.82 19.16
CA TYR A 92 1.74 -4.72 18.39
C TYR A 92 1.37 -6.04 17.73
N GLN A 93 0.06 -6.31 17.68
CA GLN A 93 -0.55 -7.27 16.75
C GLN A 93 -1.98 -6.85 16.45
N HIS A 94 -2.49 -7.23 15.28
CA HIS A 94 -3.88 -7.09 14.89
C HIS A 94 -4.45 -8.48 14.54
N PRO A 95 -5.54 -8.94 15.19
CA PRO A 95 -6.04 -10.31 15.03
C PRO A 95 -6.47 -10.65 13.61
N ASP A 96 -6.90 -9.65 12.84
CA ASP A 96 -7.35 -9.86 11.45
C ASP A 96 -6.27 -9.64 10.40
N TYR A 97 -5.30 -8.75 10.67
CA TYR A 97 -4.46 -8.17 9.60
C TYR A 97 -2.98 -8.45 9.79
N TYR A 98 -2.52 -8.59 11.03
CA TYR A 98 -1.10 -8.67 11.34
C TYR A 98 -0.84 -9.45 12.62
N TYR A 99 -0.50 -10.73 12.51
CA TYR A 99 -0.40 -11.62 13.67
C TYR A 99 0.55 -12.80 13.41
N LEU A 100 0.89 -13.53 14.47
CA LEU A 100 1.53 -14.84 14.35
C LEU A 100 0.48 -15.95 14.33
N ASN A 101 0.59 -16.88 13.39
CA ASN A 101 -0.22 -18.10 13.42
C ASN A 101 0.36 -19.14 14.41
N ASP A 102 -0.30 -20.28 14.54
CA ASP A 102 0.09 -21.37 15.47
C ASP A 102 1.51 -21.93 15.25
N ASN A 103 2.11 -21.69 14.08
CA ASN A 103 3.49 -22.09 13.76
C ASN A 103 4.51 -20.96 13.97
N ASN A 104 4.10 -19.85 14.60
CA ASN A 104 4.89 -18.62 14.71
C ASN A 104 5.29 -18.02 13.36
N HIS A 105 4.53 -18.27 12.29
CA HIS A 105 4.74 -17.56 11.03
C HIS A 105 3.96 -16.24 11.03
N LEU A 106 4.57 -15.20 10.48
CA LEU A 106 4.02 -13.86 10.40
C LEU A 106 3.01 -13.74 9.26
N VAL A 107 1.77 -13.43 9.60
CA VAL A 107 0.64 -13.33 8.68
C VAL A 107 0.33 -11.87 8.40
N PHE A 108 0.20 -11.53 7.11
CA PHE A 108 -0.31 -10.26 6.61
C PHE A 108 -1.60 -10.53 5.84
N VAL A 109 -2.68 -9.83 6.17
CA VAL A 109 -3.97 -9.93 5.47
C VAL A 109 -4.44 -8.55 5.05
N THR A 110 -4.88 -8.40 3.80
CA THR A 110 -5.27 -7.10 3.24
C THR A 110 -6.54 -7.21 2.40
N PRO A 111 -7.64 -6.55 2.80
CA PRO A 111 -8.88 -6.51 2.01
C PRO A 111 -8.69 -5.82 0.64
N ASN A 112 -9.55 -6.13 -0.33
CA ASN A 112 -9.59 -5.43 -1.63
C ASN A 112 -10.07 -3.98 -1.50
N SER A 113 -11.01 -3.73 -0.58
CA SER A 113 -11.56 -2.40 -0.28
C SER A 113 -11.27 -2.04 1.16
N ALA A 114 -10.37 -1.09 1.37
CA ALA A 114 -10.00 -0.61 2.69
C ALA A 114 -9.43 0.82 2.60
N PHE A 115 -9.00 1.39 3.73
CA PHE A 115 -8.27 2.65 3.74
C PHE A 115 -6.93 2.50 3.01
N THR A 116 -6.50 3.57 2.34
CA THR A 116 -5.30 3.59 1.48
C THR A 116 -4.52 4.87 1.71
N THR A 117 -3.19 4.80 1.62
CA THR A 117 -2.31 5.99 1.65
C THR A 117 -2.63 6.97 0.50
N PRO A 118 -2.41 8.28 0.65
CA PRO A 118 -2.80 9.30 -0.35
C PRO A 118 -2.31 9.10 -1.79
N ASN A 119 -1.19 8.38 -1.99
CA ASN A 119 -0.59 8.18 -3.32
C ASN A 119 -0.91 6.82 -3.95
N SER A 120 -1.76 5.99 -3.33
CA SER A 120 -2.10 4.66 -3.82
C SER A 120 -3.60 4.41 -3.78
N SER A 121 -4.11 3.69 -4.78
CA SER A 121 -5.48 3.15 -4.78
C SER A 121 -5.59 1.77 -4.15
N ASN A 122 -4.46 1.18 -3.75
CA ASN A 122 -4.31 -0.19 -3.30
C ASN A 122 -4.11 -0.22 -1.77
N ALA A 123 -4.90 -1.05 -1.09
CA ALA A 123 -4.76 -1.28 0.34
C ALA A 123 -3.49 -2.11 0.64
N ARG A 124 -2.97 -1.99 1.86
CA ARG A 124 -1.79 -2.75 2.30
C ARG A 124 -1.83 -3.08 3.78
N THR A 125 -1.28 -4.24 4.10
CA THR A 125 -0.76 -4.59 5.43
C THR A 125 0.71 -4.90 5.23
N GLU A 126 1.55 -3.90 5.41
CA GLU A 126 2.91 -3.95 4.86
C GLU A 126 3.91 -3.19 5.72
N LEU A 127 5.07 -3.80 5.89
CA LEU A 127 6.20 -3.22 6.59
C LEU A 127 6.97 -2.25 5.69
N ARG A 128 7.50 -1.20 6.30
CA ARG A 128 8.40 -0.22 5.68
C ARG A 128 9.69 -0.13 6.50
N GLN A 129 10.84 -0.30 5.85
CA GLN A 129 12.13 -0.30 6.54
C GLN A 129 12.47 1.10 7.10
N MET A 130 12.93 1.15 8.35
CA MET A 130 13.32 2.34 9.11
C MET A 130 14.71 2.10 9.69
N LEU A 131 15.77 2.46 8.95
CA LEU A 131 17.14 2.06 9.30
C LEU A 131 17.69 2.66 10.61
N ALA A 132 17.18 3.80 11.07
CA ALA A 132 17.51 4.34 12.39
C ALA A 132 16.68 3.70 13.52
N GLY A 133 15.85 2.71 13.20
CA GLY A 133 15.00 2.00 14.13
C GLY A 133 14.02 2.94 14.85
N ALA A 134 13.90 2.78 16.18
CA ALA A 134 12.98 3.55 17.02
C ALA A 134 13.46 4.97 17.35
N ASP A 135 14.57 5.44 16.76
CA ASP A 135 15.02 6.83 16.93
C ASP A 135 14.08 7.80 16.20
N ASP A 136 13.23 8.49 16.97
CA ASP A 136 12.24 9.45 16.49
C ASP A 136 12.82 10.82 16.12
N ALA A 137 14.13 11.03 16.33
CA ALA A 137 14.81 12.22 15.85
C ALA A 137 14.83 12.32 14.31
N PHE A 138 14.69 11.18 13.63
CA PHE A 138 14.76 11.09 12.17
C PHE A 138 13.40 10.70 11.58
N GLY A 139 12.77 11.65 10.88
CA GLY A 139 11.55 11.39 10.13
C GLY A 139 11.78 10.37 8.99
N PRO A 140 10.72 9.74 8.44
CA PRO A 140 10.87 8.63 7.49
C PRO A 140 11.72 8.92 6.24
N LYS A 141 11.74 10.18 5.78
CA LYS A 141 12.51 10.61 4.60
C LYS A 141 13.96 10.99 4.91
N ALA A 142 14.37 11.00 6.18
CA ALA A 142 15.72 11.38 6.57
C ALA A 142 16.75 10.37 6.01
N PRO A 143 17.96 10.81 5.61
CA PRO A 143 19.00 9.90 5.14
C PRO A 143 19.31 8.76 6.11
N GLU A 144 19.22 9.00 7.42
CA GLU A 144 19.44 8.02 8.48
C GLU A 144 18.41 6.88 8.49
N GLN A 145 17.25 7.07 7.84
CA GLN A 145 16.19 6.06 7.77
C GLN A 145 16.20 5.24 6.48
N ASN A 146 17.09 5.56 5.53
CA ASN A 146 17.05 5.06 4.16
C ASN A 146 18.44 4.66 3.66
N PHE A 147 18.50 3.87 2.60
CA PHE A 147 19.74 3.57 1.88
C PHE A 147 19.79 4.33 0.56
N ALA A 148 20.96 4.42 -0.05
CA ALA A 148 21.14 4.90 -1.42
C ALA A 148 22.07 3.97 -2.21
N LEU A 149 22.11 4.14 -3.53
CA LEU A 149 23.08 3.43 -4.39
C LEU A 149 24.50 3.99 -4.19
N ALA A 150 25.53 3.22 -4.51
CA ALA A 150 26.92 3.66 -4.39
C ALA A 150 27.23 4.86 -5.29
N SER A 151 26.58 4.96 -6.45
CA SER A 151 26.69 6.08 -7.39
C SER A 151 26.01 7.35 -6.90
N HIS A 152 25.22 7.31 -5.82
CA HIS A 152 24.51 8.48 -5.34
C HIS A 152 25.49 9.59 -4.95
N PRO A 153 25.33 10.84 -5.44
CA PRO A 153 26.29 11.93 -5.21
C PRO A 153 26.55 12.22 -3.72
N GLU A 154 25.59 11.88 -2.88
CA GLU A 154 25.65 12.00 -1.42
C GLU A 154 25.47 10.66 -0.69
N ALA A 155 25.91 9.53 -1.27
CA ALA A 155 25.73 8.18 -0.70
C ALA A 155 26.15 8.10 0.79
N ASP A 156 27.27 8.74 1.16
CA ASP A 156 27.82 8.75 2.52
C ASP A 156 26.92 9.41 3.58
N ARG A 157 25.84 10.11 3.18
CA ARG A 157 24.88 10.70 4.12
C ARG A 157 23.81 9.71 4.57
N TYR A 158 23.59 8.64 3.82
CA TYR A 158 22.55 7.66 4.11
C TYR A 158 23.03 6.62 5.11
N ALA A 159 22.10 5.98 5.81
CA ALA A 159 22.45 4.98 6.83
C ALA A 159 23.15 3.76 6.23
N GLN A 160 22.86 3.44 4.96
CA GLN A 160 23.46 2.33 4.24
C GLN A 160 23.68 2.68 2.76
N ILE A 161 24.70 2.05 2.17
CA ILE A 161 24.89 2.00 0.72
C ILE A 161 24.46 0.61 0.27
N GLY A 162 23.38 0.54 -0.51
CA GLY A 162 22.70 -0.71 -0.80
C GLY A 162 22.13 -1.39 0.45
N GLY A 163 21.88 -2.68 0.35
CA GLY A 163 21.30 -3.49 1.43
C GLY A 163 20.68 -4.78 0.88
N TYR A 164 20.25 -5.68 1.76
CA TYR A 164 19.52 -6.89 1.38
C TYR A 164 18.17 -7.01 2.08
N LEU A 165 17.26 -7.74 1.44
CA LEU A 165 16.00 -8.23 1.97
C LEU A 165 15.86 -9.72 1.63
N ASN A 166 15.78 -10.56 2.65
CA ASN A 166 15.49 -11.99 2.54
C ASN A 166 14.07 -12.27 3.04
N ALA A 167 13.36 -13.13 2.32
CA ALA A 167 12.10 -13.68 2.82
C ALA A 167 11.93 -15.13 2.40
N THR A 168 11.43 -15.95 3.34
CA THR A 168 10.81 -17.25 3.04
C THR A 168 9.34 -17.12 3.39
N LEU A 169 8.46 -17.32 2.42
CA LEU A 169 7.02 -17.10 2.55
C LEU A 169 6.20 -18.09 1.74
N ARG A 170 4.89 -17.98 1.87
CA ARG A 170 3.89 -18.53 0.96
C ARG A 170 2.74 -17.54 0.82
N VAL A 171 2.03 -17.61 -0.29
CA VAL A 171 0.77 -16.86 -0.47
C VAL A 171 -0.37 -17.82 -0.18
N ASP A 172 -1.17 -17.53 0.84
CA ASP A 172 -2.28 -18.39 1.24
C ASP A 172 -3.58 -18.01 0.51
N HIS A 173 -3.75 -16.73 0.14
CA HIS A 173 -4.95 -16.25 -0.56
C HIS A 173 -4.65 -15.04 -1.44
N VAL A 174 -5.37 -14.92 -2.56
CA VAL A 174 -5.49 -13.70 -3.37
C VAL A 174 -6.95 -13.48 -3.71
N ALA A 175 -7.31 -12.26 -4.11
CA ALA A 175 -8.68 -11.94 -4.50
C ALA A 175 -9.22 -12.91 -5.54
N GLU A 176 -10.48 -13.30 -5.43
CA GLU A 176 -11.09 -14.29 -6.34
C GLU A 176 -12.08 -13.68 -7.34
N ARG A 177 -12.47 -12.41 -7.15
CA ARG A 177 -13.58 -11.80 -7.88
C ARG A 177 -13.27 -10.41 -8.40
N THR A 178 -13.60 -10.17 -9.66
CA THR A 178 -13.49 -8.86 -10.32
C THR A 178 -14.48 -8.75 -11.49
N ASP A 179 -14.93 -7.53 -11.77
CA ASP A 179 -15.70 -7.21 -12.97
C ASP A 179 -14.82 -7.06 -14.23
N LYS A 180 -13.49 -7.07 -14.07
CA LYS A 180 -12.50 -6.87 -15.14
C LYS A 180 -11.32 -7.86 -15.02
N PRO A 181 -11.55 -9.15 -15.30
CA PRO A 181 -10.51 -10.20 -15.15
C PRO A 181 -9.32 -10.05 -16.09
N ASP A 182 -9.43 -9.24 -17.14
CA ASP A 182 -8.38 -8.89 -18.08
C ASP A 182 -7.43 -7.79 -17.56
N ARG A 183 -7.75 -7.17 -16.41
CA ARG A 183 -6.88 -6.17 -15.81
C ARG A 183 -5.63 -6.83 -15.28
N ALA A 184 -4.52 -6.25 -15.69
CA ALA A 184 -3.19 -6.71 -15.42
C ALA A 184 -2.95 -6.94 -13.90
N ALA A 185 -3.44 -6.02 -13.04
CA ALA A 185 -3.32 -6.07 -11.59
C ALA A 185 -4.29 -7.04 -10.88
N ALA A 186 -5.32 -7.54 -11.55
CA ALA A 186 -6.31 -8.41 -10.93
C ALA A 186 -5.68 -9.70 -10.39
N TYR A 187 -6.21 -10.20 -9.28
CA TYR A 187 -5.80 -11.44 -8.62
C TYR A 187 -4.33 -11.50 -8.20
N SER A 188 -3.72 -10.33 -7.95
CA SER A 188 -2.30 -10.23 -7.60
C SER A 188 -2.06 -9.48 -6.30
N VAL A 189 -0.95 -9.82 -5.66
CA VAL A 189 -0.44 -9.21 -4.44
C VAL A 189 1.05 -8.98 -4.59
N VAL A 190 1.52 -7.82 -4.15
CA VAL A 190 2.94 -7.53 -3.99
C VAL A 190 3.40 -8.01 -2.63
N ILE A 191 4.52 -8.74 -2.62
CA ILE A 191 5.07 -9.46 -1.44
C ILE A 191 6.43 -8.93 -0.98
N GLY A 192 7.05 -8.05 -1.76
CA GLY A 192 8.35 -7.43 -1.46
C GLY A 192 8.65 -6.31 -2.44
N GLN A 193 9.29 -5.23 -1.98
CA GLN A 193 9.58 -4.05 -2.80
C GLN A 193 10.91 -3.39 -2.43
N ILE A 194 11.47 -2.67 -3.40
CA ILE A 194 12.30 -1.49 -3.16
C ILE A 194 11.46 -0.31 -3.64
N HIS A 195 11.33 0.72 -2.81
CA HIS A 195 10.62 1.94 -3.17
C HIS A 195 11.57 3.12 -3.06
N ALA A 196 11.66 3.93 -4.11
CA ALA A 196 12.42 5.18 -4.09
C ALA A 196 11.65 6.28 -3.35
N GLY A 197 12.36 7.24 -2.77
CA GLY A 197 11.75 8.33 -2.02
C GLY A 197 11.01 9.32 -2.90
N LYS A 198 9.76 9.66 -2.56
CA LYS A 198 9.13 10.86 -3.09
C LYS A 198 9.61 12.08 -2.33
N ASP A 199 10.39 12.94 -2.97
CA ASP A 199 11.09 14.04 -2.32
C ASP A 199 11.01 15.34 -3.13
N GLU A 200 10.26 16.32 -2.62
CA GLU A 200 10.10 17.62 -3.26
C GLU A 200 11.41 18.41 -3.37
N ALA A 201 12.35 18.21 -2.44
CA ALA A 201 13.63 18.87 -2.48
C ALA A 201 14.57 18.26 -3.53
N VAL A 202 14.46 16.95 -3.79
CA VAL A 202 15.16 16.28 -4.89
C VAL A 202 14.53 16.67 -6.22
N LEU A 203 13.20 16.63 -6.33
CA LEU A 203 12.46 17.07 -7.53
C LEU A 203 12.80 18.51 -7.93
N ALA A 204 12.95 19.41 -6.95
CA ALA A 204 13.31 20.80 -7.19
C ALA A 204 14.70 21.02 -7.80
N GLN A 205 15.56 19.98 -7.82
CA GLN A 205 16.86 20.01 -8.48
C GLN A 205 16.76 19.84 -10.01
N ASP A 206 15.58 19.45 -10.52
CA ASP A 206 15.28 19.33 -11.97
C ASP A 206 16.27 18.40 -12.69
N ASN A 207 16.60 17.28 -12.05
CA ASN A 207 17.57 16.30 -12.51
C ASN A 207 16.97 14.90 -12.74
N GLY A 208 15.63 14.77 -12.74
CA GLY A 208 14.92 13.53 -13.04
C GLY A 208 14.78 12.53 -11.88
N PHE A 209 15.05 12.94 -10.64
CA PHE A 209 14.94 12.08 -9.45
C PHE A 209 13.91 12.59 -8.43
N GLY A 210 13.55 11.75 -7.45
CA GLY A 210 12.64 12.11 -6.36
C GLY A 210 11.16 11.89 -6.68
N HIS A 211 10.83 11.20 -7.78
CA HIS A 211 9.46 10.90 -8.19
C HIS A 211 8.77 9.89 -7.25
N GLY A 212 9.56 9.08 -6.55
CA GLY A 212 9.08 8.04 -5.65
C GLY A 212 8.52 6.83 -6.38
N ASN A 213 9.23 6.38 -7.42
CA ASN A 213 8.89 5.21 -8.23
C ASN A 213 9.44 3.94 -7.56
N GLU A 214 9.09 2.76 -8.06
CA GLU A 214 9.55 1.49 -7.47
C GLU A 214 10.57 0.75 -8.35
N PRO A 215 11.87 0.77 -7.98
CA PRO A 215 12.90 -0.06 -8.62
C PRO A 215 12.60 -1.56 -8.60
N LEU A 216 11.80 -2.02 -7.64
CA LEU A 216 11.41 -3.41 -7.52
C LEU A 216 10.02 -3.55 -6.90
N LYS A 217 9.18 -4.33 -7.55
CA LYS A 217 7.96 -4.90 -6.96
C LYS A 217 7.89 -6.40 -7.28
N ILE A 218 7.89 -7.26 -6.27
CA ILE A 218 7.75 -8.71 -6.43
C ILE A 218 6.29 -9.09 -6.25
N TYR A 219 5.73 -9.81 -7.21
CA TYR A 219 4.32 -10.19 -7.25
C TYR A 219 4.12 -11.69 -7.14
N TYR A 220 2.97 -12.05 -6.60
CA TYR A 220 2.30 -13.31 -6.86
C TYR A 220 0.93 -13.03 -7.49
N LYS A 221 0.56 -13.77 -8.53
CA LYS A 221 -0.74 -13.66 -9.22
C LYS A 221 -1.31 -15.04 -9.51
N LYS A 222 -2.57 -15.28 -9.16
CA LYS A 222 -3.23 -16.55 -9.47
C LYS A 222 -4.67 -16.30 -9.91
N PHE A 223 -5.04 -16.79 -11.10
CA PHE A 223 -6.42 -16.73 -11.55
C PHE A 223 -7.30 -17.73 -10.78
N PRO A 224 -8.61 -17.42 -10.59
CA PRO A 224 -9.51 -18.27 -9.79
C PRO A 224 -9.55 -19.74 -10.25
N ASP A 225 -9.60 -19.97 -11.56
CA ASP A 225 -9.74 -21.31 -12.14
C ASP A 225 -8.41 -22.08 -12.32
N HIS A 226 -7.27 -21.49 -11.94
CA HIS A 226 -5.98 -22.15 -12.02
C HIS A 226 -5.65 -22.88 -10.71
N GLU A 227 -4.83 -23.93 -10.77
CA GLU A 227 -4.33 -24.59 -9.55
C GLU A 227 -3.08 -23.87 -9.00
N THR A 228 -2.26 -23.29 -9.87
CA THR A 228 -1.03 -22.57 -9.51
C THR A 228 -1.07 -21.12 -10.00
N GLY A 229 -0.35 -20.26 -9.27
CA GLY A 229 -0.08 -18.87 -9.63
C GLY A 229 1.28 -18.68 -10.28
N SER A 230 1.53 -17.46 -10.74
CA SER A 230 2.82 -17.00 -11.24
C SER A 230 3.51 -16.10 -10.22
N VAL A 231 4.83 -16.19 -10.16
CA VAL A 231 5.71 -15.24 -9.46
C VAL A 231 6.48 -14.46 -10.51
N PHE A 232 6.49 -13.15 -10.40
CA PHE A 232 7.22 -12.25 -11.28
C PHE A 232 7.65 -11.01 -10.50
N TRP A 233 8.54 -10.23 -11.08
CA TRP A 233 8.92 -8.94 -10.52
C TRP A 233 8.86 -7.87 -11.59
N ASN A 234 8.68 -6.63 -11.14
CA ASN A 234 8.64 -5.47 -12.00
C ASN A 234 9.69 -4.45 -11.61
N TYR A 235 10.24 -3.82 -12.64
CA TYR A 235 10.99 -2.58 -12.58
C TYR A 235 10.10 -1.45 -13.12
N GLU A 236 9.84 -0.42 -12.31
CA GLU A 236 9.18 0.79 -12.82
C GLU A 236 10.24 1.75 -13.36
N ARG A 237 10.03 2.31 -14.56
CA ARG A 237 10.89 3.37 -15.08
C ARG A 237 10.87 4.60 -14.17
N ASN A 238 12.00 5.25 -13.97
CA ASN A 238 12.12 6.38 -13.06
C ASN A 238 11.73 7.69 -13.75
N LEU A 239 10.43 7.86 -13.97
CA LEU A 239 9.85 8.99 -14.70
C LEU A 239 8.77 9.68 -13.87
N GLU A 240 8.41 10.90 -14.29
CA GLU A 240 7.32 11.66 -13.70
C GLU A 240 5.99 10.90 -13.72
N LYS A 241 5.14 11.16 -12.73
CA LYS A 241 3.85 10.44 -12.54
C LYS A 241 2.94 10.46 -13.77
N ASP A 242 2.90 11.58 -14.48
CA ASP A 242 2.00 11.76 -15.64
C ASP A 242 2.70 11.42 -16.97
N ASP A 243 3.95 10.95 -16.94
CA ASP A 243 4.65 10.50 -18.14
C ASP A 243 4.05 9.16 -18.60
N PRO A 244 3.56 9.05 -19.86
CA PRO A 244 2.97 7.82 -20.36
C PRO A 244 3.95 6.66 -20.51
N GLU A 245 5.27 6.95 -20.57
CA GLU A 245 6.32 5.94 -20.61
C GLU A 245 6.71 5.48 -19.20
N ARG A 246 6.17 6.07 -18.13
CA ARG A 246 6.28 5.55 -16.77
C ARG A 246 5.46 4.26 -16.67
N ILE A 247 6.10 3.16 -17.04
CA ILE A 247 5.51 1.83 -17.03
C ILE A 247 6.32 0.90 -16.14
N ASP A 248 5.62 -0.12 -15.68
CA ASP A 248 6.19 -1.30 -15.10
C ASP A 248 6.66 -2.28 -16.20
N ILE A 249 7.95 -2.63 -16.18
CA ILE A 249 8.55 -3.67 -17.02
C ILE A 249 8.57 -4.96 -16.21
N SER A 250 7.87 -5.99 -16.70
CA SER A 250 7.64 -7.23 -15.95
C SER A 250 8.55 -8.38 -16.39
N HIS A 251 9.04 -9.14 -15.42
CA HIS A 251 9.96 -10.26 -15.61
C HIS A 251 9.44 -11.51 -14.87
N ALA A 252 9.09 -12.54 -15.62
CA ALA A 252 8.62 -13.81 -15.08
C ALA A 252 9.72 -14.56 -14.29
N VAL A 253 9.38 -15.07 -13.10
CA VAL A 253 10.22 -15.98 -12.31
C VAL A 253 9.77 -17.43 -12.55
N TRP A 254 8.50 -17.71 -12.20
CA TRP A 254 7.81 -18.98 -12.40
C TRP A 254 6.41 -18.69 -12.92
N GLY A 255 5.97 -19.41 -13.94
CA GLY A 255 4.75 -19.09 -14.70
C GLY A 255 4.95 -17.90 -15.64
N ASN A 256 4.02 -16.95 -15.61
CA ASN A 256 3.98 -15.80 -16.52
C ASN A 256 4.45 -14.50 -15.85
N ASP A 257 4.66 -13.48 -16.68
CA ASP A 257 4.80 -12.10 -16.21
C ASP A 257 3.43 -11.46 -15.92
N TRP A 258 3.42 -10.18 -15.55
CA TRP A 258 2.21 -9.44 -15.20
C TRP A 258 1.09 -9.50 -16.27
N SER A 259 1.46 -9.51 -17.55
CA SER A 259 0.54 -9.45 -18.69
C SER A 259 -0.05 -10.81 -19.06
N GLY A 260 0.61 -11.91 -18.69
CA GLY A 260 0.16 -13.26 -18.99
C GLY A 260 -1.07 -13.69 -18.20
N SER A 261 -1.86 -14.57 -18.81
CA SER A 261 -3.11 -15.10 -18.24
C SER A 261 -3.27 -16.61 -18.43
N GLU A 262 -2.30 -17.25 -19.06
CA GLU A 262 -2.24 -18.68 -19.28
C GLU A 262 -2.08 -19.44 -17.96
N ASP A 263 -2.69 -20.62 -17.84
CA ASP A 263 -2.47 -21.49 -16.67
C ASP A 263 -1.00 -21.96 -16.63
N PRO A 264 -0.22 -21.59 -15.59
CA PRO A 264 1.19 -21.94 -15.54
C PRO A 264 1.43 -23.42 -15.19
N GLY A 265 0.42 -24.14 -14.68
CA GLY A 265 0.54 -25.56 -14.32
C GLY A 265 1.75 -25.86 -13.42
N GLU A 266 2.53 -26.87 -13.76
CA GLU A 266 3.75 -27.26 -13.02
C GLU A 266 4.87 -26.19 -13.04
N ALA A 267 4.78 -25.19 -13.93
CA ALA A 267 5.74 -24.10 -13.96
C ALA A 267 5.40 -22.97 -12.97
N GLY A 268 4.21 -22.98 -12.35
CA GLY A 268 3.75 -22.00 -11.37
C GLY A 268 3.92 -22.47 -9.91
N ILE A 269 3.53 -21.62 -8.97
CA ILE A 269 3.58 -21.88 -7.52
C ILE A 269 2.14 -21.97 -6.98
N ALA A 270 1.79 -23.00 -6.23
CA ALA A 270 0.44 -23.12 -5.66
C ALA A 270 0.21 -22.17 -4.49
N LEU A 271 -1.07 -21.84 -4.18
CA LEU A 271 -1.39 -21.24 -2.89
C LEU A 271 -0.98 -22.18 -1.76
N GLY A 272 -0.39 -21.64 -0.70
CA GLY A 272 0.15 -22.40 0.42
C GLY A 272 1.50 -23.08 0.16
N GLU A 273 2.04 -23.01 -1.07
CA GLU A 273 3.38 -23.50 -1.38
C GLU A 273 4.45 -22.47 -0.97
N SER A 274 5.50 -22.93 -0.29
CA SER A 274 6.55 -22.05 0.21
C SER A 274 7.65 -21.84 -0.83
N PHE A 275 8.06 -20.58 -0.97
CA PHE A 275 9.21 -20.18 -1.76
C PHE A 275 9.97 -19.06 -1.03
N ARG A 276 11.17 -18.76 -1.52
CA ARG A 276 12.02 -17.69 -0.98
C ARG A 276 12.49 -16.73 -2.06
N TYR A 277 12.65 -15.47 -1.68
CA TYR A 277 13.37 -14.47 -2.45
C TYR A 277 14.50 -13.86 -1.63
N ARG A 278 15.59 -13.51 -2.30
CA ARG A 278 16.64 -12.61 -1.81
C ARG A 278 16.76 -11.45 -2.79
N VAL A 279 16.63 -10.25 -2.26
CA VAL A 279 16.96 -8.99 -2.92
C VAL A 279 18.26 -8.52 -2.30
N GLU A 280 19.29 -8.27 -3.10
CA GLU A 280 20.56 -7.72 -2.64
C GLU A 280 20.97 -6.59 -3.57
N VAL A 281 21.02 -5.37 -3.06
CA VAL A 281 21.57 -4.21 -3.77
C VAL A 281 23.01 -4.07 -3.33
N LYS A 282 23.94 -4.46 -4.20
CA LYS A 282 25.37 -4.34 -3.99
C LYS A 282 25.94 -3.29 -4.92
N ASP A 283 26.58 -2.28 -4.34
CA ASP A 283 26.98 -1.06 -5.04
C ASP A 283 25.78 -0.40 -5.74
N ASP A 284 25.69 -0.53 -7.06
CA ASP A 284 24.58 -0.01 -7.88
C ASP A 284 23.66 -1.12 -8.43
N VAL A 285 24.03 -2.39 -8.22
CA VAL A 285 23.38 -3.52 -8.89
C VAL A 285 22.44 -4.24 -7.93
N MET A 286 21.19 -4.38 -8.34
CA MET A 286 20.22 -5.24 -7.69
C MET A 286 20.34 -6.68 -8.22
N HIS A 287 20.71 -7.59 -7.33
CA HIS A 287 20.71 -9.03 -7.54
C HIS A 287 19.45 -9.64 -6.91
N LEU A 288 18.66 -10.33 -7.72
CA LEU A 288 17.48 -11.07 -7.28
C LEU A 288 17.75 -12.56 -7.36
N THR A 289 17.39 -13.31 -6.32
CA THR A 289 17.43 -14.76 -6.32
C THR A 289 16.11 -15.32 -5.80
N PHE A 290 15.49 -16.22 -6.57
CA PHE A 290 14.25 -16.90 -6.21
C PHE A 290 14.48 -18.41 -6.18
N ALA A 291 13.98 -19.08 -5.14
CA ALA A 291 14.03 -20.53 -5.04
C ALA A 291 12.78 -21.12 -4.38
N SER A 292 12.31 -22.25 -4.90
CA SER A 292 11.25 -23.09 -4.32
C SER A 292 11.67 -24.56 -4.50
N ASP A 293 11.28 -25.42 -3.57
CA ASP A 293 11.57 -26.85 -3.67
C ASP A 293 10.80 -27.45 -4.86
N GLY A 294 11.50 -28.15 -5.75
CA GLY A 294 10.89 -28.68 -6.98
C GLY A 294 10.85 -27.70 -8.15
N HIS A 295 11.25 -26.44 -7.96
CA HIS A 295 11.33 -25.43 -9.03
C HIS A 295 12.78 -25.04 -9.33
N PRO A 296 13.11 -24.67 -10.58
CA PRO A 296 14.43 -24.16 -10.90
C PRO A 296 14.68 -22.83 -10.16
N THR A 297 15.83 -22.71 -9.51
CA THR A 297 16.30 -21.41 -8.99
C THR A 297 16.43 -20.42 -10.14
N ARG A 298 15.94 -19.20 -9.92
CA ARG A 298 16.01 -18.09 -10.88
C ARG A 298 16.82 -16.95 -10.30
N THR A 299 17.65 -16.34 -11.12
CA THR A 299 18.48 -15.19 -10.74
C THR A 299 18.36 -14.09 -11.77
N PHE A 300 18.36 -12.84 -11.32
CA PHE A 300 18.32 -11.65 -12.18
C PHE A 300 19.32 -10.62 -11.65
N GLU A 301 19.85 -9.81 -12.56
CA GLU A 301 20.70 -8.67 -12.25
C GLU A 301 20.15 -7.45 -12.98
N GLN A 302 19.98 -6.34 -12.26
CA GLN A 302 19.55 -5.06 -12.80
C GLN A 302 20.45 -3.98 -12.21
N ASN A 303 21.18 -3.25 -13.05
CA ASN A 303 21.86 -2.05 -12.59
C ASN A 303 20.81 -0.96 -12.33
N LEU A 304 20.76 -0.43 -11.11
CA LEU A 304 19.81 0.61 -10.73
C LEU A 304 20.35 2.02 -11.00
N ALA A 305 21.60 2.16 -11.44
CA ALA A 305 22.25 3.44 -11.74
C ALA A 305 22.38 3.76 -13.24
N ASP A 306 21.75 2.96 -14.12
CA ASP A 306 21.63 3.20 -15.55
C ASP A 306 20.26 2.73 -16.07
N ASN A 307 20.02 2.90 -17.38
CA ASN A 307 18.82 2.45 -18.07
C ASN A 307 19.02 1.17 -18.89
N VAL A 308 19.95 0.30 -18.51
CA VAL A 308 20.18 -0.96 -19.23
C VAL A 308 19.37 -2.06 -18.56
N GLY A 309 18.42 -2.65 -19.31
CA GLY A 309 17.60 -3.74 -18.81
C GLY A 309 18.41 -5.03 -18.55
N PRO A 310 17.81 -6.04 -17.90
CA PRO A 310 18.51 -7.29 -17.56
C PRO A 310 18.96 -8.10 -18.79
N ASP A 311 18.41 -7.79 -19.97
CA ASP A 311 18.78 -8.36 -21.26
C ASP A 311 19.96 -7.66 -21.93
N GLY A 312 20.49 -6.59 -21.31
CA GLY A 312 21.60 -5.79 -21.82
C GLY A 312 21.19 -4.74 -22.85
N VAL A 313 19.89 -4.49 -23.02
CA VAL A 313 19.36 -3.49 -23.96
C VAL A 313 19.12 -2.17 -23.23
N VAL A 314 19.55 -1.07 -23.85
CA VAL A 314 19.26 0.29 -23.35
C VAL A 314 17.77 0.58 -23.54
N ASP A 315 17.09 0.93 -22.46
CA ASP A 315 15.76 1.51 -22.47
C ASP A 315 15.84 3.04 -22.58
N GLU A 316 15.82 3.54 -23.82
CA GLU A 316 15.90 4.98 -24.12
C GLU A 316 14.73 5.79 -23.56
N ALA A 317 13.65 5.15 -23.12
CA ALA A 317 12.52 5.82 -22.48
C ALA A 317 12.73 6.02 -20.98
N ASP A 318 13.57 5.22 -20.33
CA ASP A 318 13.87 5.36 -18.90
C ASP A 318 14.90 6.48 -18.64
N HIS A 319 15.00 6.92 -17.39
CA HIS A 319 16.01 7.86 -16.98
C HIS A 319 17.41 7.26 -17.20
N PRO A 320 18.35 7.93 -17.91
CA PRO A 320 19.64 7.34 -18.32
C PRO A 320 20.58 6.99 -17.15
N HIS A 321 20.24 7.45 -15.95
CA HIS A 321 20.94 7.13 -14.70
C HIS A 321 20.07 6.28 -13.75
N GLY A 322 19.01 5.64 -14.27
CA GLY A 322 18.05 4.87 -13.49
C GLY A 322 17.58 5.64 -12.27
N TYR A 323 17.93 5.12 -11.10
CA TYR A 323 17.64 5.64 -9.77
C TYR A 323 18.89 6.16 -9.01
N ALA A 324 19.99 6.46 -9.71
CA ALA A 324 21.26 6.86 -9.10
C ALA A 324 21.16 8.07 -8.14
N GLY A 325 20.18 8.96 -8.32
CA GLY A 325 19.96 10.14 -7.48
C GLY A 325 18.84 10.00 -6.45
N ASP A 326 18.25 8.80 -6.31
CA ASP A 326 17.20 8.53 -5.34
C ASP A 326 17.74 7.89 -4.06
N TRP A 327 16.99 8.10 -2.97
CA TRP A 327 17.09 7.30 -1.75
C TRP A 327 15.98 6.26 -1.71
N MET A 328 16.22 5.16 -1.01
CA MET A 328 15.40 3.96 -1.11
C MET A 328 15.19 3.29 0.25
N TYR A 329 14.16 2.46 0.31
CA TYR A 329 13.87 1.60 1.46
C TYR A 329 13.17 0.32 1.01
N PHE A 330 13.37 -0.76 1.76
CA PHE A 330 12.66 -2.01 1.53
C PHE A 330 11.23 -1.98 2.09
N LYS A 331 10.36 -2.78 1.47
CA LYS A 331 9.01 -3.10 1.98
C LYS A 331 8.73 -4.60 1.84
N ALA A 332 7.96 -5.16 2.76
CA ALA A 332 7.56 -6.56 2.75
C ALA A 332 6.21 -6.76 3.45
N GLY A 333 5.37 -7.65 2.94
CA GLY A 333 4.06 -7.93 3.51
C GLY A 333 3.03 -8.28 2.45
N SER A 334 1.82 -7.74 2.58
CA SER A 334 0.72 -7.88 1.64
C SER A 334 0.31 -6.50 1.11
N TYR A 335 0.75 -6.16 -0.11
CA TYR A 335 0.28 -4.97 -0.82
C TYR A 335 -0.67 -5.41 -1.95
N ASN A 336 -1.97 -5.37 -1.66
CA ASN A 336 -3.00 -5.96 -2.50
C ASN A 336 -3.25 -5.11 -3.75
N GLN A 337 -3.07 -5.70 -4.94
CA GLN A 337 -3.18 -4.98 -6.21
C GLN A 337 -4.59 -5.06 -6.80
N CYS A 338 -5.44 -5.90 -6.23
CA CYS A 338 -6.82 -6.10 -6.63
C CYS A 338 -7.74 -5.11 -5.91
N ASN A 339 -7.61 -3.82 -6.21
CA ASN A 339 -8.50 -2.79 -5.63
C ASN A 339 -9.88 -2.73 -6.32
N THR A 340 -10.83 -2.05 -5.66
CA THR A 340 -12.21 -1.88 -6.16
C THR A 340 -12.42 -0.72 -7.14
N LYS A 341 -11.37 0.03 -7.51
CA LYS A 341 -11.49 1.17 -8.42
C LYS A 341 -11.75 0.69 -9.86
N PRO A 342 -12.81 1.18 -10.53
CA PRO A 342 -13.16 0.72 -11.90
C PRO A 342 -12.08 0.95 -12.97
N GLU A 343 -11.29 2.00 -12.81
CA GLU A 343 -10.18 2.36 -13.72
C GLU A 343 -8.94 1.48 -13.52
N SER A 344 -8.84 0.76 -12.40
CA SER A 344 -7.70 -0.05 -12.00
C SER A 344 -8.09 -1.54 -11.95
N GLY A 345 -8.06 -2.19 -10.78
CA GLY A 345 -8.32 -3.63 -10.63
C GLY A 345 -9.79 -4.03 -10.78
N ALA A 346 -10.72 -3.12 -10.49
CA ALA A 346 -12.17 -3.35 -10.50
C ALA A 346 -12.60 -4.64 -9.77
N CYS A 347 -11.85 -5.03 -8.74
CA CYS A 347 -12.13 -6.20 -7.93
C CYS A 347 -13.35 -5.95 -7.05
N LEU A 348 -14.00 -7.03 -6.63
CA LEU A 348 -15.11 -6.89 -5.69
C LEU A 348 -14.56 -6.67 -4.26
N GLY A 349 -15.34 -5.97 -3.45
CA GLY A 349 -15.05 -5.67 -2.06
C GLY A 349 -16.08 -4.70 -1.52
N THR A 350 -16.63 -4.99 -0.35
CA THR A 350 -17.70 -4.22 0.29
C THR A 350 -17.16 -3.16 1.25
N GLY A 351 -15.91 -3.30 1.70
CA GLY A 351 -15.33 -2.48 2.77
C GLY A 351 -15.76 -2.93 4.17
N VAL A 352 -16.49 -4.05 4.27
CA VAL A 352 -16.89 -4.68 5.53
C VAL A 352 -16.11 -5.98 5.67
N TRP A 353 -15.10 -5.99 6.54
CA TRP A 353 -14.13 -7.09 6.64
C TRP A 353 -14.77 -8.48 6.74
N GLU A 354 -15.73 -8.68 7.63
CA GLU A 354 -16.40 -9.97 7.82
C GLU A 354 -17.07 -10.48 6.52
N THR A 355 -17.62 -9.57 5.71
CA THR A 355 -18.25 -9.90 4.44
C THR A 355 -17.20 -10.19 3.37
N ASP A 356 -16.15 -9.37 3.30
CA ASP A 356 -15.08 -9.51 2.30
C ASP A 356 -14.25 -10.78 2.53
N LEU A 357 -14.02 -11.15 3.79
CA LEU A 357 -13.40 -12.41 4.17
C LEU A 357 -14.21 -13.62 3.68
N GLN A 358 -15.53 -13.63 3.89
CA GLN A 358 -16.42 -14.72 3.43
C GLN A 358 -16.48 -14.83 1.92
N HIS A 359 -16.28 -13.71 1.23
CA HIS A 359 -16.34 -13.64 -0.23
C HIS A 359 -15.00 -13.93 -0.93
N GLY A 360 -13.89 -14.00 -0.19
CA GLY A 360 -12.56 -14.14 -0.80
C GLY A 360 -12.01 -12.84 -1.38
N ASP A 361 -12.51 -11.67 -0.95
CA ASP A 361 -12.14 -10.35 -1.47
C ASP A 361 -10.94 -9.74 -0.71
N TYR A 362 -9.83 -10.48 -0.63
CA TYR A 362 -8.61 -10.07 0.09
C TYR A 362 -7.36 -10.77 -0.45
N ALA A 363 -6.18 -10.39 0.06
CA ALA A 363 -4.95 -11.15 -0.10
C ALA A 363 -4.38 -11.53 1.27
N GLN A 364 -3.73 -12.70 1.35
CA GLN A 364 -3.05 -13.19 2.56
C GLN A 364 -1.68 -13.77 2.21
N VAL A 365 -0.66 -13.27 2.90
CA VAL A 365 0.74 -13.66 2.74
C VAL A 365 1.30 -14.07 4.08
N VAL A 366 2.05 -15.18 4.14
CA VAL A 366 2.59 -15.72 5.38
C VAL A 366 4.09 -15.94 5.27
N PHE A 367 4.84 -15.25 6.12
CA PHE A 367 6.30 -15.30 6.19
C PHE A 367 6.75 -16.23 7.31
N SER A 368 7.61 -17.19 7.01
CA SER A 368 8.33 -17.98 8.01
C SER A 368 9.73 -17.40 8.31
N GLU A 369 10.23 -16.54 7.43
CA GLU A 369 11.50 -15.83 7.58
C GLU A 369 11.38 -14.46 6.92
N LEU A 370 11.89 -13.43 7.58
CA LEU A 370 12.03 -12.08 7.06
C LEU A 370 13.26 -11.46 7.73
N ASP A 371 14.24 -11.05 6.93
CA ASP A 371 15.48 -10.45 7.41
C ASP A 371 15.97 -9.38 6.44
N SER A 372 16.61 -8.33 6.95
CA SER A 372 17.18 -7.26 6.14
C SER A 372 18.39 -6.64 6.82
N GLY A 373 19.36 -6.18 6.03
CA GLY A 373 20.55 -5.57 6.59
C GLY A 373 21.49 -5.01 5.52
N PRO A 374 22.68 -4.53 5.92
CA PRO A 374 23.70 -4.08 4.99
C PRO A 374 24.28 -5.26 4.20
N VAL A 375 24.76 -5.00 2.98
CA VAL A 375 25.55 -5.98 2.22
C VAL A 375 26.99 -6.01 2.75
N GLU A 376 27.58 -7.20 2.88
CA GLU A 376 28.97 -7.40 3.31
C GLU A 376 30.03 -7.11 2.23
#